data_AF-A0A974YMY3-F1
#
_entry.id   AF-A0A974YMY3-F1
#
_cell.length_a   1.000
_cell.length_b   1.000
_cell.length_c   1.000
_cell.angle_alpha   90.00
_cell.angle_beta   90.00
_cell.angle_gamma   90.00
#
_symmetry.space_group_name_H-M   'P 1'
#
loop_
_entity.id
_entity.type
_entity.pdbx_description
1 polymer ?
#
loop_
_entity_poly.entity_id
_entity_poly.type
_entity_poly.pdbx_seq_one_letter_code
_entity_poly.pdbx_strand_id
1 'polypeptide(L)'
;MSAFRQSLKVVVFPFRAAWFVVLIANFIIVSAAGLIFASFVAYVVALIFSYAFLPAEWTQALWLSATGLYAHSFWFKAATITFSALLFLPILRFWPRRDPVADTTRERQMVRLNEDLIAARRQRELRAQLRA
;
A
#
# COMPACT_ATOMS: atom_id res chain seq x y z
N MET A 1 47.46 -25.18 -31.34
CA MET A 1 46.21 -24.90 -30.59
C MET A 1 46.35 -23.92 -29.41
N SER A 2 47.57 -23.59 -28.92
CA SER A 2 47.76 -22.64 -27.80
C SER A 2 47.53 -21.16 -28.17
N ALA A 3 48.01 -20.73 -29.35
CA ALA A 3 47.88 -19.33 -29.80
C ALA A 3 46.41 -18.86 -29.96
N PHE A 4 45.51 -19.76 -30.38
CA PHE A 4 44.08 -19.46 -30.56
C PHE A 4 43.34 -19.25 -29.22
N ARG A 5 43.74 -19.97 -28.16
CA ARG A 5 43.22 -19.73 -26.80
C ARG A 5 43.76 -18.44 -26.19
N GLN A 6 44.96 -18.02 -26.61
CA GLN A 6 45.61 -16.80 -26.11
C GLN A 6 45.02 -15.56 -26.78
N SER A 7 44.72 -15.60 -28.08
CA SER A 7 44.00 -14.54 -28.79
C SER A 7 42.56 -14.36 -28.27
N LEU A 8 41.85 -15.45 -27.96
CA LEU A 8 40.53 -15.38 -27.31
C LEU A 8 40.58 -14.70 -25.94
N LYS A 9 41.62 -14.93 -25.12
CA LYS A 9 41.77 -14.23 -23.82
C LYS A 9 41.97 -12.72 -23.98
N VAL A 10 42.72 -12.29 -25.00
CA VAL A 10 42.99 -10.86 -25.26
C VAL A 10 41.71 -10.09 -25.64
N VAL A 11 40.73 -10.76 -26.27
CA VAL A 11 39.43 -10.14 -26.63
C VAL A 11 38.40 -10.30 -25.52
N VAL A 12 38.40 -11.42 -24.79
CA VAL A 12 37.44 -11.68 -23.70
C VAL A 12 37.76 -10.85 -22.45
N PHE A 13 39.03 -10.54 -22.19
CA PHE A 13 39.43 -9.73 -21.05
C PHE A 13 38.87 -8.29 -21.06
N PRO A 14 38.98 -7.49 -22.14
CA PRO A 14 38.37 -6.16 -22.20
C PRO A 14 36.84 -6.23 -22.21
N PHE A 15 36.25 -7.28 -22.81
CA PHE A 15 34.80 -7.48 -22.76
C PHE A 15 34.31 -7.75 -21.34
N ARG A 16 35.02 -8.60 -20.58
CA ARG A 16 34.74 -8.82 -19.15
C ARG A 16 34.95 -7.56 -18.32
N ALA A 17 36.01 -6.80 -18.58
CA ALA A 17 36.26 -5.53 -17.90
C ALA A 17 35.13 -4.52 -18.17
N ALA A 18 34.69 -4.38 -19.42
CA ALA A 18 33.55 -3.54 -19.78
C ALA A 18 32.27 -4.02 -19.09
N TRP A 19 32.04 -5.34 -19.02
CA TRP A 19 30.91 -5.91 -18.29
C TRP A 19 30.96 -5.61 -16.78
N PHE A 20 32.14 -5.71 -16.16
CA PHE A 20 32.32 -5.32 -14.75
C PHE A 20 32.06 -3.83 -14.53
N VAL A 21 32.46 -2.95 -15.45
CA VAL A 21 32.16 -1.52 -15.38
C VAL A 21 30.65 -1.29 -15.44
N VAL A 22 29.93 -1.99 -16.32
CA VAL A 22 28.46 -1.93 -16.38
C VAL A 22 27.83 -2.41 -15.07
N LEU A 23 28.33 -3.51 -14.49
CA LEU A 23 27.84 -4.00 -13.20
C LEU A 23 28.10 -3.01 -12.06
N ILE A 24 29.28 -2.40 -12.01
CA ILE A 24 29.63 -1.37 -11.01
C ILE A 24 28.72 -0.15 -11.18
N ALA A 25 28.53 0.33 -12.41
CA ALA A 25 27.64 1.46 -12.67
C ALA A 25 26.20 1.14 -12.23
N ASN A 26 25.70 -0.06 -12.56
CA ASN A 26 24.38 -0.50 -12.13
C ASN A 26 24.28 -0.60 -10.59
N PHE A 27 25.31 -1.14 -9.94
CA PHE A 27 25.36 -1.22 -8.48
C PHE A 27 25.30 0.18 -7.84
N ILE A 28 26.04 1.15 -8.38
CA ILE A 28 26.01 2.53 -7.91
C ILE A 28 24.62 3.13 -8.09
N ILE A 29 24.00 2.95 -9.25
CA ILE A 29 22.66 3.48 -9.54
C ILE A 29 21.63 2.88 -8.57
N VAL A 30 21.63 1.55 -8.41
CA VAL A 30 20.71 0.86 -7.51
C VAL A 30 20.96 1.25 -6.06
N SER A 31 22.22 1.36 -5.65
CA SER A 31 22.58 1.79 -4.29
C SER A 31 22.13 3.22 -4.01
N ALA A 32 22.37 4.15 -4.93
CA ALA A 32 21.92 5.54 -4.82
C ALA A 32 20.39 5.63 -4.75
N ALA A 33 19.67 4.91 -5.63
CA ALA A 33 18.22 4.84 -5.59
C ALA A 33 17.71 4.26 -4.25
N GLY A 34 18.38 3.21 -3.74
CA GLY A 34 18.09 2.62 -2.45
C GLY A 34 18.31 3.56 -1.28
N LEU A 35 19.39 4.35 -1.28
CA LEU A 35 19.66 5.37 -0.25
C LEU A 35 18.60 6.48 -0.26
N ILE A 36 18.22 6.95 -1.46
CA ILE A 36 17.15 7.95 -1.60
C ILE A 36 15.83 7.39 -1.03
N PHE A 37 15.50 6.15 -1.38
CA PHE A 37 14.30 5.48 -0.88
C PHE A 37 14.34 5.30 0.64
N ALA A 38 15.46 4.83 1.20
CA ALA A 38 15.64 4.67 2.64
C ALA A 38 15.53 6.01 3.39
N SER A 39 16.12 7.08 2.84
CA SER A 39 16.01 8.43 3.39
C SER A 39 14.58 8.94 3.36
N PHE A 40 13.83 8.66 2.30
CA PHE A 40 12.40 9.01 2.20
C PHE A 40 11.58 8.28 3.28
N VAL A 41 11.79 6.97 3.44
CA VAL A 41 11.10 6.18 4.47
C VAL A 41 11.45 6.69 5.87
N ALA A 42 12.72 6.96 6.16
CA ALA A 42 13.15 7.51 7.44
C ALA A 42 12.49 8.87 7.72
N TYR A 43 12.36 9.72 6.70
CA TYR A 43 11.65 11.00 6.82
C TYR A 43 10.17 10.84 7.14
N VAL A 44 9.49 9.90 6.49
CA VAL A 44 8.08 9.57 6.80
C VAL A 44 7.94 9.07 8.24
N VAL A 45 8.85 8.20 8.70
CA VAL A 45 8.86 7.74 10.10
C VAL A 45 9.07 8.90 11.07
N ALA A 46 9.96 9.84 10.75
CA ALA A 46 10.19 11.03 11.56
C ALA A 46 8.94 11.93 11.64
N LEU A 47 8.17 12.05 10.55
CA LEU A 47 6.89 12.78 10.54
C LEU A 47 5.82 12.10 11.41
N ILE A 48 5.75 10.76 11.39
CA ILE A 48 4.83 10.00 12.26
C ILE A 48 5.25 10.16 13.72
N PHE A 49 6.55 10.05 14.01
CA PHE A 49 7.08 10.21 15.36
C PHE A 49 6.88 11.63 15.89
N SER A 50 7.05 12.65 15.05
CA SER A 50 6.78 14.03 15.45
C SER A 50 5.32 14.24 15.83
N TYR A 51 4.40 13.64 15.08
CA TYR A 51 2.99 13.67 15.42
C TYR A 51 2.67 12.98 16.75
N ALA A 52 3.34 11.86 17.07
CA ALA A 52 3.06 11.07 18.26
C ALA A 52 3.77 11.58 19.54
N PHE A 53 4.95 12.19 19.42
CA PHE A 53 5.83 12.45 20.56
C PHE A 53 6.36 13.89 20.68
N LEU A 54 6.33 14.71 19.61
CA LEU A 54 6.90 16.05 19.65
C LEU A 54 5.85 17.13 19.98
N PRO A 55 6.28 18.25 20.61
CA PRO A 55 5.42 19.42 20.81
C PRO A 55 4.89 19.97 19.48
N ALA A 56 3.68 20.55 19.51
CA ALA A 56 2.96 21.01 18.33
C ALA A 56 3.78 21.96 17.44
N GLU A 57 4.63 22.81 18.02
CA GLU A 57 5.48 23.75 17.28
C GLU A 57 6.50 23.03 16.38
N TRP A 58 7.17 22.01 16.91
CA TRP A 58 8.16 21.22 16.16
C TRP A 58 7.50 20.35 15.10
N THR A 59 6.33 19.78 15.43
CA THR A 59 5.51 19.03 14.49
C THR A 59 5.07 19.95 13.35
N GLN A 60 4.54 21.13 13.64
CA GLN A 60 4.10 22.07 12.62
C GLN A 60 5.24 22.48 11.68
N ALA A 61 6.43 22.77 12.19
CA ALA A 61 7.60 23.11 11.37
C ALA A 61 8.03 21.97 10.42
N LEU A 62 8.10 20.73 10.93
CA LEU A 62 8.44 19.55 10.12
C LEU A 62 7.39 19.26 9.04
N TRP A 63 6.12 19.39 9.40
CA TRP A 63 5.01 19.17 8.46
C TRP A 63 4.90 20.30 7.42
N LEU A 64 5.25 21.54 7.76
CA LEU A 64 5.37 22.65 6.80
C LEU A 64 6.47 22.41 5.77
N SER A 65 7.61 21.88 6.21
CA SER A 65 8.67 21.47 5.28
C SER A 65 8.15 20.40 4.32
N ALA A 66 7.46 19.38 4.85
CA ALA A 66 6.91 18.29 4.05
C ALA A 66 5.87 18.76 3.02
N THR A 67 4.97 19.68 3.41
CA THR A 67 3.97 20.25 2.48
C THR A 67 4.62 21.12 1.41
N GLY A 68 5.66 21.87 1.73
CA GLY A 68 6.46 22.63 0.76
C GLY A 68 7.13 21.71 -0.27
N LEU A 69 7.76 20.61 0.19
CA LEU A 69 8.36 19.59 -0.66
C LEU A 69 7.32 18.92 -1.56
N TYR A 70 6.13 18.61 -1.04
CA TYR A 70 5.03 18.03 -1.81
C TYR A 70 4.47 18.98 -2.87
N ALA A 71 4.40 20.28 -2.58
CA ALA A 71 3.91 21.28 -3.51
C ALA A 71 4.91 21.57 -4.66
N HIS A 72 6.21 21.60 -4.35
CA HIS A 72 7.23 22.04 -5.30
C HIS A 72 7.90 20.89 -6.07
N SER A 73 8.04 19.70 -5.47
CA SER A 73 8.74 18.58 -6.09
C SER A 73 7.77 17.53 -6.63
N PHE A 74 7.69 17.43 -7.96
CA PHE A 74 6.93 16.38 -8.64
C PHE A 74 7.39 14.97 -8.23
N TRP A 75 8.69 14.77 -8.06
CA TRP A 75 9.27 13.48 -7.66
C TRP A 75 8.86 13.10 -6.24
N PHE A 76 8.90 14.05 -5.30
CA PHE A 76 8.46 13.81 -3.92
C PHE A 76 6.97 13.48 -3.86
N LYS A 77 6.15 14.19 -4.65
CA LYS A 77 4.73 13.94 -4.80
C LYS A 77 4.44 12.54 -5.36
N ALA A 78 5.10 12.15 -6.44
CA ALA A 78 4.96 10.83 -7.03
C ALA A 78 5.37 9.72 -6.04
N ALA A 79 6.54 9.87 -5.39
CA ALA A 79 7.02 8.92 -4.39
C ALA A 79 6.04 8.77 -3.22
N THR A 80 5.47 9.87 -2.73
CA THR A 80 4.46 9.86 -1.67
C THR A 80 3.19 9.12 -2.10
N ILE A 81 2.67 9.40 -3.30
CA ILE A 81 1.48 8.72 -3.83
C ILE A 81 1.74 7.23 -4.00
N THR A 82 2.87 6.85 -4.62
CA THR A 82 3.24 5.44 -4.81
C THR A 82 3.42 4.72 -3.48
N PHE A 83 4.08 5.35 -2.51
CA PHE A 83 4.24 4.81 -1.17
C PHE A 83 2.89 4.59 -0.48
N SER A 84 2.00 5.60 -0.49
CA SER A 84 0.64 5.46 0.03
C SER A 84 -0.13 4.36 -0.69
N ALA A 85 -0.06 4.29 -2.01
CA ALA A 85 -0.72 3.26 -2.80
C ALA A 85 -0.22 1.86 -2.42
N LEU A 86 1.09 1.65 -2.27
CA LEU A 86 1.65 0.38 -1.80
C LEU A 86 1.19 0.03 -0.39
N LEU A 87 1.10 1.02 0.49
CA LEU A 87 0.75 0.83 1.91
C LEU A 87 -0.74 0.48 2.07
N PHE A 88 -1.61 1.09 1.26
CA PHE A 88 -3.03 0.78 1.23
C PHE A 88 -3.41 -0.39 0.32
N LEU A 89 -2.54 -0.82 -0.59
CA LEU A 89 -2.77 -1.98 -1.46
C LEU A 89 -3.19 -3.26 -0.70
N PRO A 90 -2.48 -3.68 0.37
CA PRO A 90 -2.90 -4.84 1.14
C PRO A 90 -4.23 -4.59 1.86
N ILE A 91 -4.45 -3.38 2.38
CA ILE A 91 -5.71 -3.02 3.05
C ILE A 91 -6.89 -3.08 2.06
N LEU A 92 -6.71 -2.61 0.83
CA LEU A 92 -7.68 -2.70 -0.25
C LEU A 92 -7.95 -4.14 -0.68
N ARG A 93 -6.93 -5.01 -0.63
CA ARG A 93 -7.08 -6.44 -0.91
C ARG A 93 -7.82 -7.20 0.20
N PHE A 94 -7.64 -6.78 1.45
CA PHE A 94 -8.35 -7.32 2.61
C PHE A 94 -9.67 -6.60 2.91
N TRP A 95 -9.94 -5.48 2.24
CA TRP A 95 -11.24 -4.82 2.31
C TRP A 95 -12.28 -5.83 1.85
N PRO A 96 -13.30 -6.13 2.66
CA PRO A 96 -14.31 -7.09 2.27
C PRO A 96 -14.93 -6.53 1.01
N ARG A 97 -14.61 -7.15 -0.13
CA ARG A 97 -15.43 -7.06 -1.32
C ARG A 97 -16.81 -7.45 -0.80
N ARG A 98 -17.70 -6.48 -0.59
CA ARG A 98 -19.09 -6.75 -0.24
C ARG A 98 -19.56 -7.67 -1.33
N ASP A 99 -19.67 -8.96 -1.01
CA ASP A 99 -20.15 -9.95 -1.97
C ASP A 99 -21.63 -9.60 -2.16
N PRO A 100 -22.02 -9.04 -3.30
CA PRO A 100 -23.40 -8.58 -3.50
C PRO A 100 -24.38 -9.75 -3.37
N VAL A 101 -23.89 -10.98 -3.58
CA VAL A 101 -24.64 -12.22 -3.40
C VAL A 101 -24.84 -12.56 -1.91
N ALA A 102 -23.83 -12.36 -1.06
CA ALA A 102 -23.96 -12.59 0.38
C ALA A 102 -24.86 -11.54 1.04
N ASP A 103 -24.74 -10.27 0.64
CA ASP A 103 -25.58 -9.19 1.14
C ASP A 103 -27.05 -9.35 0.72
N THR A 104 -27.33 -9.70 -0.55
CA THR A 104 -28.72 -9.95 -1.00
C THR A 104 -29.34 -11.18 -0.35
N THR A 105 -28.55 -12.22 -0.06
CA THR A 105 -29.04 -13.40 0.67
C THR A 105 -29.37 -13.06 2.12
N ARG A 106 -28.55 -12.22 2.76
CA ARG A 106 -28.76 -11.74 4.12
C ARG A 106 -29.96 -10.81 4.23
N GLU A 107 -30.16 -9.91 3.26
CA GLU A 107 -31.36 -9.07 3.17
C GLU A 107 -32.62 -9.92 2.99
N ARG A 108 -32.60 -10.92 2.10
CA ARG A 108 -33.73 -11.85 1.93
C ARG A 108 -34.05 -12.63 3.19
N GLN A 109 -33.03 -13.05 3.95
CA GLN A 109 -33.25 -13.73 5.24
C GLN A 109 -33.86 -12.79 6.28
N MET A 110 -33.43 -11.53 6.34
CA MET A 110 -34.02 -10.55 7.26
C MET A 110 -35.48 -10.24 6.92
N VAL A 111 -35.83 -10.14 5.63
CA VAL A 111 -37.22 -9.92 5.20
C VAL A 111 -38.11 -11.10 5.62
N ARG A 112 -37.67 -12.35 5.41
CA ARG A 112 -38.43 -13.55 5.82
C ARG A 112 -38.65 -13.61 7.34
N LEU A 113 -37.60 -13.35 8.13
CA LEU A 113 -37.72 -13.33 9.59
C LEU A 113 -38.69 -12.24 10.07
N ASN A 114 -38.70 -11.09 9.40
CA ASN A 114 -39.63 -10.01 9.74
C ASN A 114 -41.08 -10.37 9.38
N GLU A 115 -41.31 -10.99 8.22
CA GLU A 115 -42.64 -11.50 7.84
C GLU A 115 -43.16 -12.56 8.82
N ASP A 116 -42.31 -13.49 9.25
CA ASP A 116 -42.65 -14.52 10.24
C ASP A 116 -43.01 -13.91 11.60
N LEU A 117 -42.28 -12.88 12.05
CA LEU A 117 -42.58 -12.14 13.28
C LEU A 117 -43.91 -11.39 13.20
N ILE A 118 -44.21 -10.77 12.05
CA ILE A 118 -45.47 -10.07 11.81
C ILE A 118 -46.65 -11.07 11.80
N ALA A 119 -46.49 -12.22 11.15
CA ALA A 119 -47.48 -13.28 11.11
C ALA A 119 -47.76 -13.84 12.52
N ALA A 120 -46.70 -14.11 13.29
CA ALA A 120 -46.80 -14.57 14.67
C ALA A 120 -47.52 -13.53 15.57
N ARG A 121 -47.28 -12.23 15.35
CA ARG A 121 -47.95 -11.15 16.10
C ARG A 121 -49.45 -11.09 15.79
N ARG A 122 -49.83 -11.13 14.50
CA ARG A 122 -51.25 -11.18 14.08
C ARG A 122 -51.98 -12.39 14.65
N GLN A 123 -51.34 -13.56 14.64
CA GLN A 123 -51.94 -14.78 15.19
C GLN A 123 -52.16 -14.70 16.71
N ARG A 124 -51.27 -14.00 17.44
CA ARG A 124 -51.46 -13.72 18.87
C ARG A 124 -52.61 -12.75 19.12
N GLU A 125 -52.73 -11.70 18.31
CA GLU A 125 -53.84 -10.72 18.40
C GLU A 125 -55.20 -11.39 18.11
N LEU A 126 -55.29 -12.20 17.06
CA LEU A 126 -56.50 -12.98 16.74
C LEU A 126 -56.87 -13.97 17.85
N ARG A 127 -55.89 -14.65 18.46
CA ARG A 127 -56.13 -15.54 19.60
C ARG A 127 -56.54 -14.79 20.87
N ALA A 128 -56.07 -13.56 21.06
CA ALA A 128 -56.48 -12.73 22.19
C ALA A 128 -57.92 -12.23 22.02
N GLN A 129 -58.32 -11.86 20.80
CA GLN A 129 -59.70 -11.48 20.48
C GLN A 129 -60.70 -12.64 20.58
N LEU A 130 -60.29 -13.87 20.25
CA LEU A 130 -61.13 -15.07 20.40
C LEU A 130 -61.24 -15.58 21.84
N ARG A 131 -60.45 -15.04 22.77
CA ARG A 131 -60.49 -15.39 24.21
C ARG A 131 -61.15 -14.33 25.09
N ALA A 132 -61.47 -13.17 24.52
CA ALA A 132 -62.26 -12.11 25.14
C ALA A 132 -63.75 -12.32 24.80
#